data_AF-A0A519XKC2-F1
#
_entry.id   AF-A0A519XKC2-F1
#
_cell.length_a   1.000
_cell.length_b   1.000
_cell.length_c   1.000
_cell.angle_alpha   90.00
_cell.angle_beta   90.00
_cell.angle_gamma   90.00
#
_symmetry.space_group_name_H-M   'P 1'
#
loop_
_entity.id
_entity.type
_entity.pdbx_description
1 polymer ?
#
loop_
_entity_poly.entity_id
_entity_poly.type
_entity_poly.pdbx_seq_one_letter_code
_entity_poly.pdbx_strand_id
1 'polypeptide(L)'
;MIEGNIELQTVLAKLELNRQKIAATQKKGYLFIALGIAVVIAGFVMGLPVPAAVAGLASLIYGGVVLYKISDELKAYKEAFKIEVIGTALRSLDKSLTIEPYKGILEYEFENTQLFNQTADRYNTEDLVSGTAGATGFYFAEIHAEYKTEVQTKNGTNTEWHDIFKGIMFAADFNKNFKGVTILQPKDLFSTMGAWFSKNLFSFSNKDVISLENTAFSKTFITHS
;
A
#
# COMPACT_ATOMS: atom_id res chain seq x y z
N MET A 1 8.83 12.83 19.25
CA MET A 1 9.38 11.59 19.84
C MET A 1 10.41 10.88 18.94
N ILE A 2 11.01 11.52 17.92
CA ILE A 2 12.02 10.91 17.03
C ILE A 2 13.46 11.37 17.38
N GLU A 3 13.62 12.48 18.11
CA GLU A 3 14.93 13.08 18.42
C GLU A 3 15.81 12.28 19.41
N GLY A 4 15.28 11.26 20.09
CA GLY A 4 16.01 10.51 21.13
C GLY A 4 16.53 9.14 20.72
N ASN A 5 16.19 8.61 19.55
CA ASN A 5 16.55 7.24 19.16
C ASN A 5 17.71 7.26 18.15
N ILE A 6 18.93 7.16 18.69
CA ILE A 6 20.20 7.17 17.93
C ILE A 6 20.25 6.04 16.89
N GLU A 7 19.62 4.90 17.17
CA GLU A 7 19.55 3.77 16.24
C GLU A 7 18.70 4.12 15.02
N LEU A 8 17.52 4.72 15.22
CA LEU A 8 16.66 5.17 14.13
C LEU A 8 17.35 6.22 13.25
N GLN A 9 18.04 7.19 13.85
CA GLN A 9 18.76 8.21 13.08
C GLN A 9 19.89 7.62 12.23
N THR A 10 20.61 6.64 12.76
CA THR A 10 21.69 5.96 12.05
C THR A 10 21.16 5.14 10.87
N VAL A 11 20.06 4.40 11.06
CA VAL A 11 19.39 3.64 10.01
C VAL A 11 18.84 4.58 8.92
N LEU A 12 18.18 5.68 9.30
CA LEU A 12 17.67 6.68 8.35
C LEU A 12 18.79 7.32 7.53
N ALA A 13 19.92 7.68 8.16
CA ALA A 13 21.07 8.25 7.45
C ALA A 13 21.67 7.26 6.43
N LYS A 14 21.79 5.99 6.81
CA LYS A 14 22.25 4.92 5.91
C LYS A 14 21.30 4.75 4.71
N LEU A 15 19.99 4.79 4.94
CA LEU A 15 18.99 4.62 3.89
C LEU A 15 18.90 5.82 2.96
N GLU A 16 19.03 7.04 3.47
CA GLU A 16 19.09 8.24 2.62
C GLU A 16 20.30 8.20 1.66
N LEU A 17 21.46 7.72 2.14
CA LEU A 17 22.61 7.49 1.27
C LEU A 17 22.33 6.46 0.17
N ASN A 18 21.64 5.36 0.50
CA ASN A 18 21.24 4.35 -0.49
C ASN A 18 20.24 4.91 -1.50
N ARG A 19 19.25 5.69 -1.06
CA ARG A 19 18.28 6.39 -1.93
C ARG A 19 19.00 7.30 -2.93
N GLN A 20 19.98 8.07 -2.46
CA GLN A 20 20.76 8.97 -3.32
C GLN A 20 21.62 8.21 -4.33
N LYS A 21 22.25 7.09 -3.93
CA LYS A 21 23.01 6.21 -4.84
C LYS A 21 22.11 5.62 -5.93
N ILE A 22 20.94 5.11 -5.55
CA ILE A 22 19.96 4.53 -6.48
C ILE A 22 19.50 5.59 -7.48
N ALA A 23 19.11 6.79 -7.00
CA ALA A 23 18.70 7.89 -7.86
C ALA A 23 19.81 8.36 -8.81
N ALA A 24 21.06 8.44 -8.34
CA ALA A 24 22.20 8.81 -9.18
C ALA A 24 22.49 7.76 -10.26
N THR A 25 22.34 6.48 -9.94
CA THR A 25 22.59 5.38 -10.89
C THR A 25 21.46 5.27 -11.92
N GLN A 26 20.20 5.55 -11.53
CA GLN A 26 19.07 5.65 -12.46
C GLN A 26 19.30 6.77 -13.48
N LYS A 27 19.72 7.96 -13.02
CA LYS A 27 20.05 9.09 -13.89
C LYS A 27 21.13 8.72 -14.92
N LYS A 28 22.18 7.97 -14.49
CA LYS A 28 23.22 7.48 -15.41
C LYS A 28 22.64 6.50 -16.44
N GLY A 29 21.83 5.52 -16.03
CA GLY A 29 21.20 4.55 -16.93
C GLY A 29 20.35 5.22 -18.02
N TYR A 30 19.46 6.14 -17.62
CA TYR A 30 18.66 6.91 -18.57
C TYR A 30 19.48 7.82 -19.48
N LEU A 31 20.57 8.41 -18.98
CA LEU A 31 21.48 9.22 -19.78
C LEU A 31 22.15 8.39 -20.90
N PHE A 32 22.60 7.18 -20.60
CA PHE A 32 23.19 6.29 -21.61
C PHE A 32 22.17 5.80 -22.64
N ILE A 33 20.92 5.58 -22.23
CA ILE A 33 19.83 5.26 -23.18
C ILE A 33 19.56 6.46 -24.10
N ALA A 34 19.44 7.67 -23.53
CA ALA A 34 19.21 8.89 -24.30
C ALA A 34 20.37 9.18 -25.29
N LEU A 35 21.61 9.00 -24.85
CA LEU A 35 22.80 9.10 -25.71
C LEU A 35 22.80 8.05 -26.82
N GLY A 36 22.44 6.80 -26.51
CA GLY A 36 22.31 5.73 -27.51
C GLY A 36 21.30 6.07 -28.60
N ILE A 37 20.13 6.59 -28.23
CA ILE A 37 19.09 7.03 -29.17
C ILE A 37 19.60 8.21 -30.03
N ALA A 38 20.25 9.19 -29.41
CA ALA A 38 20.79 10.36 -30.12
C ALA A 38 21.87 9.97 -31.15
N VAL A 39 22.74 9.02 -30.82
CA VAL A 39 23.80 8.51 -31.73
C VAL A 39 23.19 7.81 -32.95
N VAL A 40 22.13 7.01 -32.76
CA VAL A 40 21.43 6.35 -33.87
C VAL A 40 20.81 7.38 -34.81
N ILE A 41 20.13 8.39 -34.26
CA ILE A 41 19.50 9.47 -35.05
C ILE A 41 20.55 10.26 -35.82
N ALA A 42 21.62 10.69 -35.16
CA ALA A 42 22.70 11.47 -35.79
C ALA A 42 23.40 10.70 -36.92
N GLY A 43 23.67 9.41 -36.71
CA GLY A 43 24.29 8.57 -37.74
C GLY A 43 23.39 8.30 -38.95
N PHE A 44 22.07 8.25 -38.74
CA PHE A 44 21.11 8.19 -39.84
C PHE A 44 21.12 9.46 -40.68
N VAL A 45 21.17 10.63 -40.03
CA VAL A 45 21.25 11.94 -40.70
C VAL A 45 22.57 12.12 -41.46
N MET A 46 23.68 11.60 -40.91
CA MET A 46 25.01 11.68 -41.53
C MET A 46 25.27 10.62 -42.61
N GLY A 47 24.32 9.73 -42.90
CA GLY A 47 24.47 8.69 -43.92
C GLY A 47 25.38 7.52 -43.51
N LEU A 48 25.64 7.34 -42.21
CA LEU A 48 26.42 6.24 -41.63
C LEU A 48 25.53 5.33 -40.75
N PRO A 49 24.51 4.66 -41.31
CA PRO A 49 23.50 3.95 -40.51
C PRO A 49 24.08 2.73 -39.79
N VAL A 50 25.05 2.02 -40.39
CA VAL A 50 25.59 0.77 -39.83
C VAL A 50 26.47 1.01 -38.60
N PRO A 51 27.49 1.89 -38.62
CA PRO A 51 28.29 2.17 -37.41
C PRO A 51 27.47 2.78 -36.28
N ALA A 52 26.50 3.62 -36.62
CA ALA A 52 25.62 4.28 -35.66
C ALA A 52 24.63 3.32 -34.99
N ALA A 53 24.08 2.35 -35.74
CA ALA A 53 23.25 1.31 -35.18
C ALA A 53 24.01 0.45 -34.16
N VAL A 54 25.25 0.06 -34.47
CA VAL A 54 26.09 -0.75 -33.57
C VAL A 54 26.44 0.01 -32.29
N ALA A 55 26.87 1.28 -32.41
CA ALA A 55 27.21 2.12 -31.27
C ALA A 55 25.98 2.46 -30.40
N GLY A 56 24.82 2.68 -31.03
CA GLY A 56 23.54 2.89 -30.38
C GLY A 56 23.08 1.68 -29.58
N LEU A 57 23.11 0.49 -30.20
CA LEU A 57 22.77 -0.79 -29.56
C LEU A 57 23.63 -1.08 -28.33
N ALA A 58 24.95 -0.88 -28.42
CA ALA A 58 25.85 -1.07 -27.28
C ALA A 58 25.49 -0.16 -26.09
N SER A 59 25.15 1.10 -26.39
CA SER A 59 24.75 2.09 -25.38
C SER A 59 23.39 1.76 -24.74
N LEU A 60 22.44 1.27 -25.54
CA LEU A 60 21.13 0.81 -25.07
C LEU A 60 21.23 -0.44 -24.19
N ILE A 61 22.04 -1.43 -24.59
CA ILE A 61 22.29 -2.64 -23.81
C ILE A 61 22.93 -2.27 -22.47
N TYR A 62 23.96 -1.41 -22.47
CA TYR A 62 24.60 -0.95 -21.25
C TYR A 62 23.61 -0.22 -20.32
N GLY A 63 22.82 0.72 -20.85
CA GLY A 63 21.80 1.43 -20.08
C GLY A 63 20.73 0.49 -19.52
N GLY A 64 20.28 -0.50 -20.30
CA GLY A 64 19.33 -1.52 -19.88
C GLY A 64 19.86 -2.41 -18.76
N VAL A 65 21.11 -2.88 -18.86
CA VAL A 65 21.77 -3.68 -17.81
C VAL A 65 21.93 -2.88 -16.52
N VAL A 66 22.31 -1.60 -16.62
CA VAL A 66 22.42 -0.71 -15.46
C VAL A 66 21.06 -0.53 -14.79
N LEU A 67 20.00 -0.27 -15.55
CA LEU A 67 18.64 -0.12 -15.00
C LEU A 67 18.12 -1.43 -14.37
N TYR A 68 18.39 -2.57 -14.99
CA TYR A 68 18.00 -3.88 -14.47
C TYR A 68 18.68 -4.20 -13.13
N LYS A 69 20.00 -3.96 -13.02
CA LYS A 69 20.70 -4.15 -11.73
C LYS A 69 20.17 -3.23 -10.62
N ILE A 70 19.81 -2.00 -10.97
CA ILE A 70 19.25 -1.05 -10.00
C ILE A 70 17.85 -1.45 -9.55
N SER A 71 17.02 -2.06 -10.42
CA SER A 71 15.70 -2.51 -9.98
C SER A 71 15.78 -3.52 -8.85
N ASP A 72 16.78 -4.40 -8.86
CA ASP A 72 17.04 -5.34 -7.76
C ASP A 72 17.55 -4.62 -6.50
N GLU A 73 18.49 -3.67 -6.64
CA GLU A 73 18.96 -2.85 -5.51
C GLU A 73 17.85 -2.01 -4.89
N LEU A 74 16.93 -1.48 -5.70
CA LEU A 74 15.78 -0.69 -5.24
C LEU A 74 14.77 -1.57 -4.52
N LYS A 75 14.54 -2.80 -4.99
CA LYS A 75 13.70 -3.77 -4.30
C LYS A 75 14.31 -4.15 -2.94
N ALA A 76 15.61 -4.47 -2.90
CA ALA A 76 16.33 -4.75 -1.67
C ALA A 76 16.36 -3.55 -0.71
N TYR A 77 16.50 -2.33 -1.23
CA TYR A 77 16.41 -1.10 -0.44
C TYR A 77 15.02 -0.92 0.19
N LYS A 78 13.95 -1.12 -0.58
CA LYS A 78 12.57 -1.05 -0.06
C LYS A 78 12.33 -2.09 1.02
N GLU A 79 12.81 -3.32 0.81
CA GLU A 79 12.74 -4.40 1.78
C GLU A 79 13.49 -4.04 3.08
N ALA A 80 14.75 -3.61 2.97
CA ALA A 80 15.55 -3.16 4.10
C ALA A 80 14.89 -1.98 4.82
N PHE A 81 14.28 -1.04 4.09
CA PHE A 81 13.54 0.07 4.70
C PHE A 81 12.34 -0.45 5.52
N LYS A 82 11.52 -1.33 4.95
CA LYS A 82 10.35 -1.88 5.66
C LYS A 82 10.77 -2.66 6.91
N ILE A 83 11.82 -3.46 6.83
CA ILE A 83 12.26 -4.29 7.97
C ILE A 83 13.04 -3.47 9.00
N GLU A 84 14.05 -2.70 8.57
CA GLU A 84 14.98 -2.01 9.46
C GLU A 84 14.38 -0.72 10.03
N VAL A 85 13.67 0.10 9.23
CA VAL A 85 13.11 1.38 9.72
C VAL A 85 11.80 1.15 10.42
N ILE A 86 10.83 0.55 9.73
CA ILE A 86 9.48 0.40 10.28
C ILE A 86 9.53 -0.56 11.47
N GLY A 87 10.27 -1.67 11.36
CA GLY A 87 10.47 -2.59 12.47
C GLY A 87 11.14 -1.93 13.69
N THR A 88 12.19 -1.12 13.50
CA THR A 88 12.84 -0.42 14.62
C THR A 88 11.94 0.66 15.22
N ALA A 89 11.18 1.39 14.39
CA ALA A 89 10.24 2.40 14.85
C ALA A 89 9.12 1.76 15.68
N LEU A 90 8.53 0.66 15.21
CA LEU A 90 7.51 -0.10 15.93
C LEU A 90 8.04 -0.62 17.26
N ARG A 91 9.22 -1.26 17.28
CA ARG A 91 9.84 -1.74 18.53
C ARG A 91 10.17 -0.63 19.52
N SER A 92 10.45 0.57 19.02
CA SER A 92 10.67 1.75 19.88
C SER A 92 9.39 2.27 20.52
N LEU A 93 8.23 2.05 19.89
CA LEU A 93 6.92 2.38 20.44
C LEU A 93 6.49 1.34 21.48
N ASP A 94 6.58 0.05 21.13
CA ASP A 94 6.28 -1.06 22.03
C ASP A 94 7.08 -2.30 21.62
N LYS A 95 7.72 -2.96 22.58
CA LYS A 95 8.56 -4.15 22.33
C LYS A 95 7.77 -5.36 21.84
N SER A 96 6.46 -5.40 22.07
CA SER A 96 5.58 -6.46 21.59
C SER A 96 5.28 -6.36 20.10
N LEU A 97 5.53 -5.20 19.47
CA LEU A 97 5.20 -4.98 18.07
C LEU A 97 6.18 -5.71 17.14
N THR A 98 5.61 -6.49 16.24
CA THR A 98 6.33 -7.21 15.19
C THR A 98 5.72 -6.88 13.83
N ILE A 99 6.57 -6.69 12.82
CA ILE A 99 6.15 -6.45 11.43
C ILE A 99 6.54 -7.62 10.54
N GLU A 100 5.61 -8.01 9.67
CA GLU A 100 5.76 -9.00 8.62
C GLU A 100 5.38 -8.33 7.28
N PRO A 101 6.32 -7.63 6.61
CA PRO A 101 6.02 -6.72 5.49
C PRO A 101 5.30 -7.36 4.29
N TYR A 102 5.51 -8.67 4.11
CA TYR A 102 4.97 -9.45 2.98
C TYR A 102 3.75 -10.28 3.36
N LYS A 103 3.32 -10.20 4.61
CA LYS A 103 2.06 -10.76 5.06
C LYS A 103 1.04 -9.63 5.19
N GLY A 104 -0.22 -10.04 5.27
CA GLY A 104 -1.33 -9.14 5.45
C GLY A 104 -2.51 -9.91 6.03
N ILE A 105 -3.66 -9.26 6.06
CA ILE A 105 -4.90 -9.87 6.52
C ILE A 105 -5.45 -10.74 5.40
N LEU A 106 -5.91 -11.95 5.72
CA LEU A 106 -6.42 -12.87 4.71
C LEU A 106 -7.74 -12.34 4.13
N GLU A 107 -7.96 -12.54 2.83
CA GLU A 107 -9.18 -12.06 2.14
C GLU A 107 -10.45 -12.53 2.84
N TYR A 108 -10.51 -13.80 3.27
CA TYR A 108 -11.65 -14.31 4.03
C TYR A 108 -11.86 -13.58 5.37
N GLU A 109 -10.81 -13.09 6.04
CA GLU A 109 -10.97 -12.32 7.28
C GLU A 109 -11.59 -10.97 7.00
N PHE A 110 -11.17 -10.31 5.91
CA PHE A 110 -11.77 -9.06 5.44
C PHE A 110 -13.24 -9.24 5.06
N GLU A 111 -13.58 -10.27 4.31
CA GLU A 111 -14.96 -10.56 3.91
C GLU A 111 -15.86 -10.90 5.12
N ASN A 112 -15.32 -11.63 6.10
CA ASN A 112 -16.04 -11.98 7.33
C ASN A 112 -16.18 -10.82 8.32
N THR A 113 -15.60 -9.64 8.05
CA THR A 113 -15.88 -8.44 8.87
C THR A 113 -17.34 -8.01 8.80
N GLN A 114 -18.05 -8.39 7.72
CA GLN A 114 -19.41 -7.92 7.41
C GLN A 114 -19.54 -6.38 7.32
N LEU A 115 -18.40 -5.68 7.27
CA LEU A 115 -18.34 -4.23 7.10
C LEU A 115 -18.61 -3.82 5.65
N PHE A 116 -18.61 -4.76 4.70
CA PHE A 116 -18.81 -4.44 3.29
C PHE A 116 -19.81 -5.41 2.66
N ASN A 117 -20.63 -4.88 1.75
CA ASN A 117 -21.64 -5.65 0.99
C ASN A 117 -21.13 -6.29 -0.28
N GLN A 118 -19.97 -5.84 -0.71
CA GLN A 118 -19.39 -6.18 -1.99
C GLN A 118 -18.23 -7.14 -1.74
N THR A 119 -18.27 -8.28 -2.41
CA THR A 119 -17.15 -9.22 -2.50
C THR A 119 -16.06 -8.61 -3.38
N ALA A 120 -14.80 -8.80 -2.99
CA ALA A 120 -13.66 -8.33 -3.77
C ALA A 120 -13.45 -9.24 -5.00
N ASP A 121 -13.28 -8.63 -6.17
CA ASP A 121 -12.77 -9.32 -7.35
C ASP A 121 -11.24 -9.30 -7.38
N ARG A 122 -10.64 -8.36 -6.63
CA ARG A 122 -9.19 -8.24 -6.44
C ARG A 122 -8.89 -7.80 -5.02
N TYR A 123 -7.97 -8.51 -4.39
CA TYR A 123 -7.58 -8.27 -3.01
C TYR A 123 -6.06 -8.25 -2.86
N ASN A 124 -5.54 -7.12 -2.40
CA ASN A 124 -4.12 -6.94 -2.08
C ASN A 124 -3.99 -6.51 -0.62
N THR A 125 -2.98 -7.03 0.07
CA THR A 125 -2.66 -6.65 1.45
C THR A 125 -1.15 -6.68 1.67
N GLU A 126 -0.65 -5.80 2.52
CA GLU A 126 0.75 -5.75 2.91
C GLU A 126 0.94 -5.17 4.32
N ASP A 127 2.17 -5.25 4.82
CA ASP A 127 2.60 -4.62 6.06
C ASP A 127 1.81 -5.05 7.31
N LEU A 128 1.64 -6.37 7.48
CA LEU A 128 1.06 -6.92 8.70
C LEU A 128 1.90 -6.56 9.92
N VAL A 129 1.31 -5.84 10.85
CA VAL A 129 1.88 -5.54 12.16
C VAL A 129 1.03 -6.25 13.22
N SER A 130 1.67 -6.90 14.17
CA SER A 130 1.02 -7.58 15.30
C SER A 130 1.64 -7.17 16.63
N GLY A 131 0.87 -7.25 17.70
CA GLY A 131 1.36 -7.00 19.06
C GLY A 131 0.29 -7.24 20.12
N THR A 132 0.57 -6.79 21.34
CA THR A 132 -0.31 -7.02 22.48
C THR A 132 -0.43 -5.77 23.33
N ALA A 133 -1.65 -5.37 23.68
CA ALA A 133 -1.92 -4.35 24.68
C ALA A 133 -2.50 -5.03 25.93
N GLY A 134 -1.65 -5.30 26.93
CA GLY A 134 -2.05 -6.10 28.09
C GLY A 134 -2.37 -7.55 27.70
N ALA A 135 -3.63 -7.96 27.86
CA ALA A 135 -4.11 -9.29 27.46
C ALA A 135 -4.81 -9.31 26.08
N THR A 136 -4.94 -8.16 25.42
CA THR A 136 -5.58 -8.02 24.11
C THR A 136 -4.52 -8.15 23.02
N GLY A 137 -4.58 -9.22 22.25
CA GLY A 137 -3.81 -9.34 21.01
C GLY A 137 -4.43 -8.47 19.92
N PHE A 138 -3.60 -7.81 19.12
CA PHE A 138 -4.08 -7.05 17.98
C PHE A 138 -3.14 -7.18 16.79
N TYR A 139 -3.69 -6.95 15.61
CA TYR A 139 -2.94 -6.87 14.37
C TYR A 139 -3.60 -5.89 13.40
N PHE A 140 -2.82 -5.34 12.49
CA PHE A 140 -3.31 -4.48 11.45
C PHE A 140 -2.46 -4.61 10.20
N ALA A 141 -3.08 -4.37 9.04
CA ALA A 141 -2.40 -4.38 7.75
C ALA A 141 -3.04 -3.35 6.83
N GLU A 142 -2.32 -2.94 5.79
CA GLU A 142 -2.92 -2.20 4.68
C GLU A 142 -3.67 -3.19 3.78
N ILE A 143 -4.87 -2.82 3.37
CA ILE A 143 -5.72 -3.59 2.46
C ILE A 143 -6.15 -2.67 1.32
N HIS A 144 -6.11 -3.21 0.11
CA HIS A 144 -6.74 -2.65 -1.08
C HIS A 144 -7.64 -3.74 -1.69
N ALA A 145 -8.95 -3.57 -1.51
CA ALA A 145 -9.98 -4.46 -2.03
C ALA A 145 -10.77 -3.72 -3.12
N GLU A 146 -10.91 -4.35 -4.28
CA GLU A 146 -11.56 -3.77 -5.47
C GLU A 146 -12.60 -4.75 -6.04
N TYR A 147 -13.67 -4.21 -6.62
CA TYR A 147 -14.59 -4.97 -7.46
C TYR A 147 -14.60 -4.42 -8.89
N LYS A 148 -15.02 -5.26 -9.84
CA LYS A 148 -15.11 -4.88 -11.25
C LYS A 148 -16.56 -4.74 -11.72
N THR A 149 -16.78 -3.76 -12.58
CA THR A 149 -18.01 -3.61 -13.35
C THR A 149 -17.69 -3.84 -14.82
N GLU A 150 -18.42 -4.73 -15.49
CA GLU A 150 -18.28 -4.98 -16.92
C GLU A 150 -19.52 -4.49 -17.67
N VAL A 151 -19.32 -3.60 -18.65
CA VAL A 151 -20.39 -3.06 -19.50
C VAL A 151 -20.13 -3.46 -20.94
N GLN A 152 -21.09 -4.14 -21.56
CA GLN A 152 -21.03 -4.46 -22.98
C GLN A 152 -21.33 -3.21 -23.82
N THR A 153 -20.40 -2.84 -24.69
CA THR A 153 -20.54 -1.71 -25.61
C THR A 153 -20.53 -2.20 -27.06
N LYS A 154 -20.92 -1.32 -28.00
CA LYS A 154 -20.91 -1.64 -29.44
C LYS A 154 -19.51 -2.01 -29.97
N ASN A 155 -18.43 -1.62 -29.27
CA ASN A 155 -17.04 -1.84 -29.67
C ASN A 155 -16.31 -2.86 -28.77
N GLY A 156 -17.02 -3.61 -27.93
CA GLY A 156 -16.45 -4.62 -27.03
C GLY A 156 -16.87 -4.42 -25.56
N THR A 157 -16.20 -5.12 -24.64
CA THR A 157 -16.47 -5.03 -23.21
C THR A 157 -15.61 -3.94 -22.58
N ASN A 158 -16.23 -2.99 -21.87
CA ASN A 158 -15.53 -2.03 -21.03
C ASN A 158 -15.49 -2.56 -19.60
N THR A 159 -14.31 -2.56 -18.97
CA THR A 159 -14.11 -3.04 -17.59
C THR A 159 -13.64 -1.88 -16.73
N GLU A 160 -14.42 -1.56 -15.70
CA GLU A 160 -14.11 -0.53 -14.72
C GLU A 160 -13.82 -1.17 -13.36
N TRP A 161 -12.81 -0.67 -12.66
CA TRP A 161 -12.42 -1.13 -11.33
C TRP A 161 -12.77 -0.05 -10.31
N HIS A 162 -13.28 -0.48 -9.17
CA HIS A 162 -13.75 0.41 -8.12
C HIS A 162 -13.29 -0.10 -6.75
N ASP A 163 -12.82 0.82 -5.91
CA ASP A 163 -12.39 0.50 -4.55
C ASP A 163 -13.60 0.15 -3.67
N ILE A 164 -13.53 -1.00 -3.01
CA ILE A 164 -14.38 -1.36 -1.87
C ILE A 164 -13.80 -0.73 -0.61
N PHE A 165 -12.51 -0.98 -0.37
CA PHE A 165 -11.75 -0.46 0.76
C PHE A 165 -10.29 -0.25 0.36
N LYS A 166 -9.71 0.87 0.82
CA LYS A 166 -8.29 1.15 0.67
C LYS A 166 -7.78 1.87 1.92
N GLY A 167 -7.00 1.17 2.73
CA GLY A 167 -6.45 1.72 3.96
C GLY A 167 -6.07 0.65 4.98
N ILE A 168 -5.92 1.08 6.24
CA ILE A 168 -5.51 0.21 7.34
C ILE A 168 -6.74 -0.45 7.97
N MET A 169 -6.75 -1.77 8.00
CA MET A 169 -7.69 -2.55 8.81
C MET A 169 -7.00 -2.95 10.11
N PHE A 170 -7.62 -2.66 11.24
CA PHE A 170 -7.12 -2.99 12.57
C PHE A 170 -8.07 -3.97 13.27
N ALA A 171 -7.54 -5.12 13.68
CA ALA A 171 -8.25 -6.18 14.38
C ALA A 171 -7.68 -6.34 15.79
N ALA A 172 -8.55 -6.40 16.79
CA ALA A 172 -8.17 -6.67 18.17
C ALA A 172 -9.06 -7.76 18.77
N ASP A 173 -8.42 -8.75 19.37
CA ASP A 173 -9.08 -9.84 20.08
C ASP A 173 -9.22 -9.45 21.55
N PHE A 174 -10.39 -8.91 21.89
CA PHE A 174 -10.75 -8.67 23.28
C PHE A 174 -11.12 -10.00 23.92
N ASN A 175 -10.44 -10.35 25.02
CA ASN A 175 -10.75 -11.51 25.85
C ASN A 175 -12.09 -11.34 26.62
N LYS A 176 -13.18 -11.18 25.89
CA LYS A 176 -14.56 -10.99 26.35
C LYS A 176 -15.50 -11.66 25.34
N ASN A 177 -16.50 -12.37 25.86
CA ASN A 177 -17.54 -12.97 25.03
C ASN A 177 -18.65 -11.94 24.76
N PHE A 178 -18.85 -11.58 23.50
CA PHE A 178 -19.96 -10.74 23.06
C PHE A 178 -21.10 -11.64 22.57
N LYS A 179 -22.34 -11.30 22.95
CA LYS A 179 -23.55 -12.03 22.52
C LYS A 179 -24.14 -11.51 21.20
N GLY A 180 -23.50 -10.54 20.58
CA GLY A 180 -23.96 -9.87 19.36
C GLY A 180 -22.84 -9.06 18.71
N VAL A 181 -23.13 -8.50 17.54
CA VAL A 181 -22.23 -7.66 16.75
C VAL A 181 -22.68 -6.21 16.90
N THR A 182 -21.75 -5.29 17.19
CA THR A 182 -22.03 -3.85 17.25
C THR A 182 -21.15 -3.13 16.26
N ILE A 183 -21.74 -2.32 15.39
CA ILE A 183 -21.03 -1.55 14.37
C ILE A 183 -21.09 -0.07 14.74
N LEU A 184 -19.93 0.58 14.73
CA LEU A 184 -19.77 2.00 15.00
C LEU A 184 -19.35 2.72 13.72
N GLN A 185 -20.19 3.64 13.26
CA GLN A 185 -19.94 4.43 12.06
C GLN A 185 -19.75 5.91 12.42
N PRO A 186 -18.59 6.52 12.14
CA PRO A 186 -18.44 7.98 12.18
C PRO A 186 -19.50 8.69 11.32
N LYS A 187 -20.16 9.72 11.86
CA LYS A 187 -21.13 10.51 11.08
C LYS A 187 -20.46 11.31 9.96
N ASP A 188 -19.22 11.75 10.20
CA ASP A 188 -18.40 12.48 9.24
C ASP A 188 -17.64 11.57 8.25
N LEU A 189 -17.91 10.27 8.23
CA LEU A 189 -17.30 9.34 7.27
C LEU A 189 -17.57 9.78 5.82
N PHE A 190 -18.69 10.50 5.58
CA PHE A 190 -19.10 10.99 4.26
C PHE A 190 -18.21 12.13 3.70
N SER A 191 -17.55 12.91 4.56
CA SER A 191 -16.72 14.04 4.13
C SER A 191 -15.26 13.64 3.91
N THR A 192 -14.82 12.55 4.55
CA THR A 192 -13.45 12.06 4.55
C THR A 192 -13.25 10.81 3.69
N MET A 193 -14.28 9.98 3.55
CA MET A 193 -14.31 8.77 2.72
C MET A 193 -15.40 8.94 1.66
N GLY A 194 -15.08 8.69 0.39
CA GLY A 194 -15.96 9.03 -0.74
C GLY A 194 -17.37 8.45 -0.61
N ALA A 195 -18.35 9.10 -1.24
CA ALA A 195 -19.78 8.73 -1.19
C ALA A 195 -20.10 7.26 -1.59
N TRP A 196 -19.16 6.60 -2.26
CA TRP A 196 -19.22 5.18 -2.58
C TRP A 196 -18.95 4.28 -1.37
N PHE A 197 -18.01 4.65 -0.50
CA PHE A 197 -17.62 3.88 0.68
C PHE A 197 -18.78 3.73 1.66
N SER A 198 -19.48 4.84 1.93
CA SER A 198 -20.65 4.86 2.82
C SER A 198 -21.85 4.07 2.29
N LYS A 199 -21.99 3.91 0.97
CA LYS A 199 -23.08 3.16 0.34
C LYS A 199 -22.89 1.65 0.44
N ASN A 200 -21.65 1.19 0.46
CA ASN A 200 -21.30 -0.24 0.43
C ASN A 200 -20.89 -0.81 1.80
N LEU A 201 -20.90 0.01 2.85
CA LEU A 201 -20.36 -0.32 4.17
C LEU A 201 -21.26 -1.20 5.08
N PHE A 202 -22.35 -1.80 4.60
CA PHE A 202 -23.36 -2.35 5.54
C PHE A 202 -24.06 -3.62 5.08
N SER A 203 -23.52 -4.78 5.48
CA SER A 203 -24.11 -6.13 5.28
C SER A 203 -25.20 -6.48 6.28
N PHE A 204 -25.44 -5.60 7.24
CA PHE A 204 -26.40 -5.85 8.30
C PHE A 204 -27.85 -5.61 7.84
N SER A 205 -28.63 -6.69 7.84
CA SER A 205 -30.05 -6.71 7.46
C SER A 205 -31.00 -6.17 8.54
N ASN A 206 -30.53 -5.96 9.79
CA ASN A 206 -31.33 -5.40 10.89
C ASN A 206 -30.84 -4.00 11.26
N LYS A 207 -31.78 -3.05 11.28
CA LYS A 207 -31.53 -1.59 11.22
C LYS A 207 -31.83 -0.89 12.55
N ASP A 208 -31.60 -1.54 13.68
CA ASP A 208 -31.89 -0.90 14.96
C ASP A 208 -30.72 0.01 15.34
N VAL A 209 -30.86 1.29 14.99
CA VAL A 209 -29.95 2.34 15.44
C VAL A 209 -30.18 2.56 16.92
N ILE A 210 -29.17 2.25 17.73
CA ILE A 210 -29.24 2.41 19.18
C ILE A 210 -28.74 3.80 19.55
N SER A 211 -29.55 4.56 20.28
CA SER A 211 -29.12 5.79 20.92
C SER A 211 -28.43 5.47 22.24
N LEU A 212 -27.15 5.81 22.36
CA LEU A 212 -26.40 5.63 23.61
C LEU A 212 -26.59 6.84 24.52
N GLU A 213 -26.49 6.61 25.84
CA GLU A 213 -26.63 7.65 26.88
C GLU A 213 -25.59 8.77 26.74
N ASN A 214 -24.40 8.43 26.22
CA ASN A 214 -23.34 9.41 26.00
C ASN A 214 -23.65 10.27 24.76
N THR A 215 -24.14 11.48 25.02
CA THR A 215 -24.48 12.45 23.97
C THR A 215 -23.29 12.90 23.13
N ALA A 216 -22.07 12.94 23.68
CA ALA A 216 -20.88 13.27 22.90
C ALA A 216 -20.56 12.15 21.90
N PHE A 217 -20.65 10.90 22.32
CA PHE A 217 -20.45 9.74 21.44
C PHE A 217 -21.51 9.69 20.33
N SER A 218 -22.78 9.82 20.68
CA SER A 218 -23.90 9.82 19.73
C SER A 218 -23.87 11.01 18.76
N LYS A 219 -23.11 12.09 19.05
CA LYS A 219 -22.85 13.17 18.09
C LYS A 219 -21.80 12.81 17.05
N THR A 220 -20.85 11.95 17.38
CA THR A 220 -19.74 11.56 16.49
C THR A 220 -20.01 10.27 15.73
N PHE A 221 -20.73 9.32 16.34
CA PHE A 221 -20.95 7.99 15.79
C PHE A 221 -22.43 7.64 15.69
N ILE A 222 -22.74 6.76 14.74
CA ILE A 222 -23.98 6.00 14.63
C ILE A 222 -23.67 4.59 15.10
N THR A 223 -24.52 4.04 15.98
CA THR A 223 -24.35 2.69 16.54
C THR A 223 -25.44 1.79 15.98
N HIS A 224 -25.03 0.66 15.39
CA HIS A 224 -25.91 -0.41 14.94
C HIS A 224 -25.65 -1.67 15.78
N SER A 225 -26.70 -2.44 16.08
CA SER A 225 -26.62 -3.70 16.83
C SER A 225 -27.56 -4.76 16.27
#